data_AF-A0A1Q6YXY7-F1
#
_entry.id   AF-A0A1Q6YXY7-F1
#
_cell.length_a   1.000
_cell.length_b   1.000
_cell.length_c   1.000
_cell.angle_alpha   90.00
_cell.angle_beta   90.00
_cell.angle_gamma   90.00
#
_symmetry.space_group_name_H-M   'P 1'
#
loop_
_entity.id
_entity.type
_entity.pdbx_description
1 polymer ?
#
loop_
_entity_poly.entity_id
_entity_poly.type
_entity_poly.pdbx_seq_one_letter_code
_entity_poly.pdbx_strand_id
1 'polypeptide(L)' 'MLTLIDAGRPVQVAARIDGERVAIPAADVERALGWTLTPEGLCGAGMCIPLPEGTSVGSDEIELAALAQVLDRGSIP' A
#
# COMPACT_ATOMS: atom_id res chain seq x y z
N MET A 1 -7.45 -5.73 12.55
CA MET A 1 -8.28 -4.94 11.62
C MET A 1 -8.09 -3.47 11.94
N LEU A 2 -7.75 -2.65 10.95
CA LEU A 2 -7.49 -1.22 11.07
C LEU A 2 -8.37 -0.45 10.07
N THR A 3 -8.63 0.81 10.37
CA THR A 3 -9.35 1.71 9.45
C THR A 3 -8.34 2.55 8.68
N LEU A 4 -8.31 2.39 7.35
CA LEU A 4 -7.59 3.23 6.41
C LEU A 4 -8.52 4.36 5.95
N ILE A 5 -8.04 5.60 5.86
CA ILE A 5 -8.82 6.70 5.27
C ILE A 5 -8.28 6.99 3.87
N ASP A 6 -9.08 6.71 2.84
CA ASP A 6 -8.77 6.99 1.44
C ASP A 6 -9.67 8.10 0.90
N ALA A 7 -9.11 9.22 0.46
CA ALA A 7 -9.87 10.36 -0.06
C ALA A 7 -11.05 10.78 0.84
N GLY A 8 -10.87 10.71 2.16
CA GLY A 8 -11.91 11.00 3.16
C GLY A 8 -12.92 9.87 3.41
N ARG A 9 -12.77 8.71 2.78
CA ARG A 9 -13.62 7.54 2.95
C ARG A 9 -12.92 6.51 3.85
N PRO A 10 -13.57 6.05 4.94
CA PRO A 10 -13.02 4.99 5.77
C PRO A 10 -13.18 3.63 5.09
N VAL A 11 -12.09 2.86 5.04
CA VAL A 11 -12.03 1.49 4.52
C VAL A 11 -11.43 0.58 5.58
N GLN A 12 -12.06 -0.56 5.84
CA GLN A 12 -11.50 -1.58 6.74
C GLN A 12 -10.44 -2.39 6.00
N VAL A 13 -9.30 -2.61 6.64
CA VAL A 13 -8.21 -3.46 6.13
C VAL A 13 -7.69 -4.40 7.21
N ALA A 14 -7.29 -5.60 6.81
CA ALA A 14 -6.71 -6.61 7.66
C ALA A 14 -5.21 -6.33 7.88
N ALA A 15 -4.89 -5.22 8.55
CA ALA A 15 -3.50 -4.86 8.83
C ALA A 15 -2.92 -5.60 10.04
N ARG A 16 -1.61 -5.90 9.96
CA ARG A 16 -0.78 -6.46 11.04
C ARG A 16 0.17 -5.38 11.56
N ILE A 17 0.26 -5.24 12.87
CA ILE A 17 1.13 -4.27 13.54
C ILE A 17 2.26 -5.03 14.23
N ASP A 18 3.50 -4.66 13.92
CA ASP A 18 4.72 -5.23 14.49
C ASP A 18 5.62 -4.08 14.93
N GLY A 19 5.45 -3.64 16.18
CA GLY A 19 6.09 -2.44 16.71
C GLY A 19 5.66 -1.17 15.94
N GLU A 20 6.61 -0.54 15.27
CA GLU A 20 6.38 0.65 14.43
C GLU A 20 5.99 0.31 12.99
N ARG A 21 6.05 -0.97 12.61
CA ARG A 21 5.71 -1.42 11.25
C ARG A 21 4.24 -1.81 11.18
N VAL A 22 3.56 -1.32 10.15
CA VAL A 22 2.19 -1.70 9.82
C VAL A 22 2.20 -2.34 8.45
N ALA A 23 1.93 -3.64 8.41
CA ALA A 23 1.80 -4.40 7.17
C ALA A 23 0.33 -4.49 6.77
N ILE A 24 0.04 -4.30 5.49
CA ILE A 24 -1.31 -4.41 4.91
C ILE A 24 -1.27 -5.44 3.79
N PRO A 25 -2.25 -6.36 3.71
CA PRO A 25 -2.37 -7.29 2.61
C PRO A 25 -2.55 -6.58 1.27
N ALA A 26 -1.85 -7.04 0.24
CA ALA A 26 -1.92 -6.49 -1.11
C ALA A 26 -3.35 -6.50 -1.68
N ALA A 27 -4.12 -7.55 -1.38
CA ALA A 27 -5.53 -7.64 -1.78
C ALA A 27 -6.40 -6.52 -1.17
N ASP A 28 -6.10 -6.09 0.05
CA ASP A 28 -6.80 -4.97 0.69
C ASP A 28 -6.36 -3.63 0.10
N VAL A 29 -5.10 -3.49 -0.31
CA VAL A 29 -4.59 -2.32 -1.02
C VAL A 29 -5.28 -2.18 -2.38
N GLU A 30 -5.40 -3.27 -3.14
CA GLU A 30 -6.10 -3.27 -4.42
C GLU A 30 -7.57 -2.91 -4.24
N ARG A 31 -8.25 -3.51 -3.26
CA ARG A 31 -9.67 -3.25 -3.00
C ARG A 31 -9.93 -1.85 -2.45
N ALA A 32 -9.05 -1.32 -1.61
CA ALA A 32 -9.22 -0.04 -0.94
C ALA A 32 -8.79 1.14 -1.81
N LEU A 33 -7.65 1.01 -2.50
CA LEU A 33 -6.98 2.10 -3.21
C LEU A 33 -6.98 1.91 -4.73
N GLY A 34 -7.26 0.69 -5.23
CA GLY A 34 -7.18 0.39 -6.67
C GLY A 34 -5.75 0.18 -7.17
N TRP A 35 -4.81 -0.11 -6.27
CA TRP A 35 -3.40 -0.35 -6.60
C TRP A 35 -3.05 -1.82 -6.41
N THR A 36 -2.48 -2.43 -7.43
CA THR A 36 -2.03 -3.82 -7.42
C THR A 36 -0.54 -3.88 -7.13
N LEU A 37 -0.17 -4.75 -6.19
CA LEU A 37 1.24 -5.09 -5.94
C LEU A 37 1.71 -6.09 -6.99
N THR A 38 2.75 -5.74 -7.73
CA THR A 38 3.43 -6.62 -8.68
C THR A 38 4.92 -6.75 -8.32
N PRO A 39 5.64 -7.74 -8.87
CA PRO A 39 7.09 -7.87 -8.66
C PRO A 39 7.88 -6.63 -9.09
N GLU A 40 7.39 -5.88 -10.08
CA GLU A 40 8.01 -4.66 -10.60
C GLU A 40 7.73 -3.44 -9.72
N GLY A 41 6.64 -3.47 -8.92
CA GLY A 41 6.31 -2.40 -7.99
C GLY A 41 4.82 -2.29 -7.72
N LEU A 42 4.36 -1.08 -7.39
CA LEU A 42 2.95 -0.80 -7.17
C LEU A 42 2.34 -0.18 -8.43
N CYS A 43 1.37 -0.88 -9.02
CA CYS A 43 0.72 -0.48 -10.27
C CYS A 43 -0.74 -0.06 -10.01
N GLY A 44 -1.12 1.11 -10.46
CA GLY A 44 -2.46 1.66 -10.29
C GLY A 44 -2.61 2.99 -11.01
N ALA A 45 -3.84 3.40 -11.28
CA ALA A 45 -4.13 4.67 -11.96
C ALA A 45 -3.38 4.90 -13.30
N GLY A 46 -3.03 3.81 -14.02
CA GLY A 46 -2.29 3.88 -15.28
C GLY A 46 -0.78 4.08 -15.15
N MET A 47 -0.23 4.00 -13.94
CA MET A 47 1.22 4.10 -13.67
C MET A 47 1.70 2.95 -12.80
N CYS A 48 2.97 2.57 -12.97
CA CYS A 48 3.66 1.61 -12.11
C CYS A 48 4.83 2.30 -11.44
N ILE A 49 4.84 2.30 -10.12
CA ILE A 49 5.87 2.96 -9.32
C ILE A 49 6.73 1.86 -8.67
N PRO A 50 8.04 1.85 -8.93
CA PRO A 50 8.94 0.88 -8.33
C PRO A 50 9.00 1.05 -6.81
N LEU A 51 8.99 -0.07 -6.09
CA LEU A 51 9.06 -0.07 -4.64
C LEU A 51 10.51 0.06 -4.16
N PRO A 52 10.77 0.84 -3.10
CA PRO A 52 12.09 0.86 -2.47
C PRO A 52 12.44 -0.52 -1.88
N GLU A 53 13.74 -0.82 -1.80
CA GLU A 53 14.22 -2.06 -1.18
C GLU A 53 13.75 -2.16 0.28
N GLY A 54 13.22 -3.33 0.68
CA GLY A 54 12.69 -3.56 2.03
C GLY A 54 11.23 -3.15 2.26
N THR A 55 10.52 -2.68 1.23
CA THR A 55 9.09 -2.27 1.29
C THR A 55 8.11 -3.43 1.40
N SER A 56 8.45 -4.55 0.77
CA SER A 56 7.68 -5.79 0.85
C SER A 56 8.06 -6.49 2.15
N VAL A 57 7.08 -6.66 3.03
CA VAL A 57 7.23 -7.44 4.27
C VAL A 57 7.05 -8.94 3.99
N GLY A 58 6.48 -9.27 2.82
CA GLY A 58 6.34 -10.59 2.23
C GLY A 58 5.70 -10.53 0.85
N SER A 59 5.49 -11.68 0.20
CA SER A 59 4.94 -11.78 -1.17
C SER A 59 3.59 -11.08 -1.36
N ASP A 60 2.76 -11.07 -0.29
CA ASP A 60 1.37 -10.58 -0.32
C ASP A 60 1.11 -9.44 0.68
N GLU A 61 2.14 -8.91 1.34
CA GLU A 61 2.01 -7.83 2.32
C GLU A 61 2.96 -6.67 2.01
N ILE A 62 2.44 -5.45 2.10
CA ILE A 62 3.19 -4.21 1.92
C ILE A 62 3.20 -3.39 3.20
N GLU A 63 4.34 -2.79 3.52
CA GLU A 63 4.42 -1.85 4.64
C GLU A 63 3.69 -0.53 4.30
N LEU A 64 2.77 -0.12 5.18
CA LEU A 64 1.97 1.09 5.01
C LEU A 64 2.84 2.35 4.85
N ALA A 65 3.94 2.46 5.59
CA ALA A 65 4.84 3.60 5.49
C ALA A 65 5.50 3.71 4.11
N ALA A 66 5.82 2.56 3.51
CA ALA A 66 6.42 2.51 2.19
C ALA A 66 5.37 2.68 1.08
N LEU A 67 4.16 2.13 1.24
CA LEU A 67 3.00 2.44 0.40
C LEU A 67 2.72 3.95 0.38
N ALA A 68 2.71 4.61 1.53
CA ALA A 68 2.50 6.05 1.63
C ALA A 68 3.58 6.86 0.90
N GLN A 69 4.86 6.48 1.04
CA GLN A 69 5.97 7.12 0.31
C GLN A 69 5.84 6.96 -1.20
N VAL A 70 5.36 5.81 -1.67
CA VAL A 70 5.17 5.52 -3.09
C VAL A 70 4.03 6.38 -3.67
N LEU A 71 2.91 6.46 -2.95
CA LEU A 71 1.76 7.26 -3.37
C LEU A 71 2.05 8.78 -3.32
N ASP A 72 2.81 9.25 -2.34
CA ASP A 72 3.26 10.65 -2.24
C ASP A 72 4.14 11.07 -3.43
N ARG A 73 4.95 10.14 -3.96
CA ARG A 73 5.75 10.36 -5.17
C ARG A 73 4.93 10.29 -6.46
N GLY A 74 3.89 9.47 -6.47
CA GLY A 74 2.98 9.29 -7.61
C GLY A 74 1.93 10.40 -7.74
N SER A 75 1.61 11.08 -6.64
CA SER A 75 0.76 12.27 -6.64
C SER A 75 1.50 13.47 -7.22
N ILE A 76 1.63 13.49 -8.55
CA ILE A 76 1.87 14.75 -9.27
C ILE A 76 0.57 15.56 -9.19
N PRO A 77 0.61 16.83 -8.74
CA PRO A 77 -0.57 17.69 -8.61
C PRO A 77 -1.20 18.07 -9.96
#